data_AF-A0A330M3R3-F1
#
_entry.id   AF-A0A330M3R3-F1
#
_cell.length_a   1.000
_cell.length_b   1.000
_cell.length_c   1.000
_cell.angle_alpha   90.00
_cell.angle_beta   90.00
_cell.angle_gamma   90.00
#
_symmetry.space_group_name_H-M   'P 1'
#
loop_
_entity.id
_entity.type
_entity.pdbx_description
1 polymer ?
#
loop_
_entity_poly.entity_id
_entity_poly.type
_entity_poly.pdbx_seq_one_letter_code
_entity_poly.pdbx_strand_id
1 'polypeptide(L)'
;MQQLLAPIHAFLGCETPDSWIEVAKKPESLSDLLIDHCNCELKAAQTAIFLIRKYAIDKDSGKLLLQWAKPYEEFIYQKDRDIDAFLSRNRKKNDFSGDLVAKPGFDHGSELISKMVRLIKEEFHHFEQVLAIMQARNIPYQNMTAGRYAKGMMKQVRTHEPAALVDKLIIGAFIEARSCERFAKLAPYLDDELNRFYVSLLRSEARHYQDYLVLAELIQANAVTKKSVPVSERIAVIRQAEAELILSVDAEFKFHSGAPEA
;
A
#
# COMPACT_ATOMS: atom_id res chain seq x y z
N MET A 1 -0.29 13.39 16.79
CA MET A 1 0.39 12.16 16.32
C MET A 1 0.03 10.95 17.16
N GLN A 2 0.26 10.95 18.48
CA GLN A 2 -0.07 9.80 19.36
C GLN A 2 -1.52 9.32 19.27
N GLN A 3 -2.52 10.21 19.23
CA GLN A 3 -3.93 9.82 19.07
C GLN A 3 -4.23 9.13 17.72
N LEU A 4 -3.50 9.48 16.65
CA LEU A 4 -3.64 8.85 15.33
C LEU A 4 -3.04 7.45 15.32
N LEU A 5 -1.91 7.26 16.01
CA LEU A 5 -1.14 6.01 16.01
C LEU A 5 -1.64 4.98 17.03
N ALA A 6 -2.34 5.40 18.08
CA ALA A 6 -2.91 4.48 19.07
C ALA A 6 -3.71 3.30 18.47
N PRO A 7 -4.68 3.51 17.54
CA PRO A 7 -5.37 2.39 16.90
C PRO A 7 -4.46 1.54 16.02
N ILE A 8 -3.45 2.13 15.38
CA ILE A 8 -2.48 1.41 14.55
C ILE A 8 -1.62 0.49 15.41
N HIS A 9 -1.09 0.98 16.54
CA HIS A 9 -0.28 0.19 17.47
C HIS A 9 -1.10 -0.93 18.12
N ALA A 10 -2.39 -0.70 18.39
CA ALA A 10 -3.28 -1.75 18.88
C ALA A 10 -3.61 -2.80 17.80
N PHE A 11 -3.58 -2.42 16.52
CA PHE A 11 -3.86 -3.30 15.40
C PHE A 11 -2.66 -4.17 15.01
N LEU A 12 -1.46 -3.60 14.96
CA LEU A 12 -0.21 -4.28 14.62
C LEU A 12 0.24 -5.24 15.75
N GLY A 13 1.04 -6.24 15.39
CA GLY A 13 1.55 -7.24 16.35
C GLY A 13 2.87 -6.86 17.03
N CYS A 14 3.55 -5.86 16.50
CA CYS A 14 4.83 -5.35 16.98
C CYS A 14 5.08 -3.94 16.45
N GLU A 15 5.96 -3.20 17.11
CA GLU A 15 6.53 -1.97 16.57
C GLU A 15 7.66 -2.28 15.58
N THR A 16 8.00 -1.33 14.70
CA THR A 16 9.15 -1.46 13.81
C THR A 16 10.45 -1.61 14.64
N PRO A 17 11.31 -2.61 14.36
CA PRO A 17 12.57 -2.79 15.09
C PRO A 17 13.48 -1.56 14.98
N ASP A 18 14.16 -1.20 16.08
CA ASP A 18 15.11 -0.09 16.06
C ASP A 18 16.27 -0.36 15.09
N SER A 19 16.67 -1.62 14.90
CA SER A 19 17.66 -2.00 13.89
C SER A 19 17.26 -1.59 12.46
N TRP A 20 15.96 -1.62 12.15
CA TRP A 20 15.47 -1.13 10.86
C TRP A 20 15.60 0.40 10.76
N ILE A 21 15.28 1.13 11.84
CA ILE A 21 15.44 2.60 11.90
C ILE A 21 16.91 3.01 11.79
N GLU A 22 17.81 2.28 12.46
CA GLU A 22 19.25 2.53 12.42
C GLU A 22 19.82 2.40 11.00
N VAL A 23 19.27 1.53 10.16
CA VAL A 23 19.61 1.46 8.74
C VAL A 23 18.89 2.55 7.95
N ALA A 24 17.58 2.68 8.13
CA ALA A 24 16.74 3.59 7.33
C ALA A 24 17.12 5.08 7.45
N LYS A 25 17.64 5.52 8.60
CA LYS A 25 18.06 6.91 8.82
C LYS A 25 19.42 7.25 8.19
N LYS A 26 20.17 6.26 7.72
CA LYS A 26 21.50 6.47 7.14
C LYS A 26 21.40 7.17 5.79
N PRO A 27 22.23 8.19 5.50
CA PRO A 27 22.23 8.86 4.21
C PRO A 27 22.39 7.90 3.01
N GLU A 28 23.22 6.87 3.15
CA GLU A 28 23.45 5.86 2.11
C GLU A 28 22.21 5.00 1.80
N SER A 29 21.28 4.87 2.74
CA SER A 29 20.04 4.10 2.55
C SER A 29 18.90 4.93 1.95
N LEU A 30 19.07 6.25 1.83
CA LEU A 30 18.00 7.16 1.39
C LEU A 30 17.51 6.85 -0.02
N SER A 31 18.43 6.57 -0.94
CA SER A 31 18.08 6.22 -2.33
C SER A 31 17.20 4.98 -2.37
N ASP A 32 17.62 3.92 -1.67
CA ASP A 32 16.87 2.66 -1.65
C ASP A 32 15.52 2.81 -0.96
N LEU A 33 15.47 3.58 0.13
CA LEU A 33 14.24 3.88 0.85
C LEU A 33 13.21 4.58 -0.04
N LEU A 34 13.61 5.65 -0.75
CA LEU A 34 12.70 6.43 -1.59
C LEU A 34 12.28 5.66 -2.85
N ILE A 35 13.20 4.90 -3.46
CA ILE A 35 12.87 4.07 -4.62
C ILE A 35 11.89 2.96 -4.22
N ASP A 36 12.10 2.26 -3.11
CA ASP A 36 11.16 1.22 -2.66
C ASP A 36 9.82 1.81 -2.22
N HIS A 37 9.83 2.95 -1.51
CA HIS A 37 8.62 3.69 -1.15
C HIS A 37 7.82 4.05 -2.40
N CYS A 38 8.44 4.67 -3.40
CA CYS A 38 7.81 4.96 -4.69
C CYS A 38 7.19 3.71 -5.33
N ASN A 39 7.91 2.58 -5.31
CA ASN A 39 7.36 1.31 -5.79
C ASN A 39 6.18 0.81 -4.97
N CYS A 40 6.19 1.00 -3.65
CA CYS A 40 5.08 0.63 -2.77
C CYS A 40 3.79 1.37 -3.12
N GLU A 41 3.85 2.67 -3.40
CA GLU A 41 2.66 3.44 -3.79
C GLU A 41 2.04 2.92 -5.08
N LEU A 42 2.88 2.60 -6.08
CA LEU A 42 2.39 1.99 -7.32
C LEU A 42 1.78 0.60 -7.06
N LYS A 43 2.42 -0.24 -6.25
CA LYS A 43 1.92 -1.59 -5.92
C LYS A 43 0.59 -1.53 -5.15
N ALA A 44 0.41 -0.54 -4.27
CA ALA A 44 -0.85 -0.30 -3.56
C ALA A 44 -1.98 0.04 -4.55
N ALA A 45 -1.76 1.00 -5.45
CA ALA A 45 -2.68 1.35 -6.52
C ALA A 45 -3.03 0.14 -7.41
N GLN A 46 -2.03 -0.62 -7.86
CA GLN A 46 -2.23 -1.80 -8.69
C GLN A 46 -3.04 -2.90 -7.97
N THR A 47 -2.83 -3.07 -6.67
CA THR A 47 -3.60 -4.02 -5.85
C THR A 47 -5.06 -3.61 -5.78
N ALA A 48 -5.35 -2.33 -5.53
CA ALA A 48 -6.71 -1.80 -5.53
C ALA A 48 -7.38 -1.96 -6.90
N ILE A 49 -6.67 -1.66 -7.99
CA ILE A 49 -7.16 -1.89 -9.37
C ILE A 49 -7.49 -3.37 -9.58
N PHE A 50 -6.62 -4.29 -9.13
CA PHE A 50 -6.87 -5.72 -9.22
C PHE A 50 -8.14 -6.13 -8.47
N LEU A 51 -8.33 -5.64 -7.24
CA LEU A 51 -9.52 -5.95 -6.44
C LEU A 51 -10.79 -5.46 -7.13
N ILE A 52 -10.82 -4.21 -7.60
CA ILE A 52 -11.98 -3.66 -8.31
C ILE A 52 -12.27 -4.49 -9.57
N ARG A 53 -11.26 -4.73 -10.42
CA ARG A 53 -11.41 -5.47 -11.68
C ARG A 53 -11.90 -6.90 -11.47
N LYS A 54 -11.38 -7.56 -10.44
CA LYS A 54 -11.76 -8.95 -10.16
C LYS A 54 -13.20 -9.03 -9.64
N TYR A 55 -13.56 -8.19 -8.67
CA TYR A 55 -14.77 -8.39 -7.88
C TYR A 55 -15.92 -7.44 -8.22
N ALA A 56 -15.65 -6.19 -8.58
CA ALA A 56 -16.68 -5.14 -8.54
C ALA A 56 -17.14 -4.60 -9.89
N ILE A 57 -16.31 -4.64 -10.94
CA ILE A 57 -16.62 -4.00 -12.23
C ILE A 57 -16.56 -4.94 -13.42
N ASP A 58 -17.24 -4.57 -14.50
CA ASP A 58 -17.20 -5.30 -15.77
C ASP A 58 -15.83 -5.23 -16.49
N LYS A 59 -15.71 -5.94 -17.61
CA LYS A 59 -14.44 -6.06 -18.33
C LYS A 59 -14.00 -4.73 -18.98
N ASP A 60 -14.94 -3.92 -19.45
CA ASP A 60 -14.63 -2.69 -20.19
C ASP A 60 -14.23 -1.57 -19.23
N SER A 61 -14.94 -1.41 -18.12
CA SER A 61 -14.54 -0.58 -16.98
C SER A 61 -13.15 -1.00 -16.47
N GLY A 62 -12.89 -2.31 -16.45
CA GLY A 62 -11.58 -2.84 -16.08
C GLY A 62 -10.44 -2.45 -17.02
N LYS A 63 -10.71 -2.19 -18.30
CA LYS A 63 -9.71 -1.66 -19.24
C LYS A 63 -9.42 -0.18 -18.96
N LEU A 64 -10.43 0.59 -18.56
CA LEU A 64 -10.25 2.01 -18.21
C LEU A 64 -9.30 2.18 -17.02
N LEU A 65 -9.44 1.37 -15.98
CA LEU A 65 -8.51 1.39 -14.83
C LEU A 65 -7.07 1.03 -15.22
N LEU A 66 -6.90 0.03 -16.09
CA LEU A 66 -5.57 -0.32 -16.59
C LEU A 66 -4.95 0.80 -17.43
N GLN A 67 -5.74 1.44 -18.30
CA GLN A 67 -5.27 2.58 -19.09
C GLN A 67 -4.88 3.76 -18.21
N TRP A 68 -5.58 3.95 -17.09
CA TRP A 68 -5.25 4.99 -16.12
C TRP A 68 -3.93 4.72 -15.39
N ALA A 69 -3.65 3.47 -15.02
CA ALA A 69 -2.39 3.09 -14.37
C ALA A 69 -1.19 3.03 -15.33
N LYS A 70 -1.44 2.80 -16.63
CA LYS A 70 -0.43 2.56 -17.64
C LYS A 70 0.75 3.54 -17.65
N PRO A 71 0.57 4.88 -17.54
CA PRO A 71 1.71 5.80 -17.51
C PRO A 71 2.66 5.55 -16.35
N TYR A 72 2.13 5.20 -15.17
CA TYR A 72 2.91 4.89 -13.97
C TYR A 72 3.67 3.57 -14.12
N GLU A 73 3.02 2.55 -14.70
CA GLU A 73 3.67 1.26 -15.00
C GLU A 73 4.81 1.44 -16.01
N GLU A 74 4.53 2.14 -17.11
CA GLU A 74 5.50 2.41 -18.16
C GLU A 74 6.72 3.17 -17.63
N PHE A 75 6.54 4.13 -16.73
CA PHE A 75 7.66 4.84 -16.11
C PHE A 75 8.64 3.89 -15.40
N ILE A 76 8.12 2.91 -14.64
CA ILE A 76 8.96 1.94 -13.91
C ILE A 76 9.66 0.97 -14.88
N TYR A 77 9.01 0.60 -15.99
CA TYR A 77 9.55 -0.38 -16.95
C TYR A 77 10.38 0.22 -18.09
N GLN A 78 10.26 1.52 -18.40
CA GLN A 78 11.01 2.19 -19.46
C GLN A 78 12.50 2.32 -19.12
N LYS A 79 13.34 2.44 -20.15
CA LYS A 79 14.80 2.59 -20.01
C LYS A 79 15.25 4.03 -19.77
N ASP A 80 14.61 5.01 -20.40
CA ASP A 80 15.10 6.40 -20.41
C ASP A 80 14.63 7.21 -19.17
N ARG A 81 13.57 6.76 -18.48
CA ARG A 81 13.13 7.17 -17.11
C ARG A 81 13.26 8.65 -16.79
N ASP A 82 12.71 9.47 -17.68
CA ASP A 82 12.71 10.92 -17.51
C ASP A 82 11.64 11.34 -16.48
N ILE A 83 12.08 11.62 -15.24
CA ILE A 83 11.20 12.09 -14.16
C ILE A 83 10.59 13.46 -14.51
N ASP A 84 11.33 14.36 -15.16
CA ASP A 84 10.83 15.69 -15.51
C ASP A 84 9.72 15.59 -16.55
N ALA A 85 9.92 14.78 -17.60
CA ALA A 85 8.88 14.51 -18.59
C ALA A 85 7.66 13.84 -17.96
N PHE A 86 7.87 12.90 -17.03
CA PHE A 86 6.80 12.22 -16.31
C PHE A 86 5.97 13.19 -15.48
N LEU A 87 6.61 14.03 -14.65
CA LEU A 87 5.95 14.98 -13.76
C LEU A 87 5.32 16.17 -14.51
N SER A 88 5.88 16.55 -15.66
CA SER A 88 5.37 17.62 -16.52
C SER A 88 4.15 17.21 -17.36
N ARG A 89 3.73 15.94 -17.32
CA ARG A 89 2.52 15.49 -18.02
C ARG A 89 1.29 16.27 -17.51
N ASN A 90 0.31 16.45 -18.38
CA ASN A 90 -0.90 17.19 -18.02
C ASN A 90 -1.71 16.46 -16.93
N ARG A 91 -1.53 16.85 -15.66
CA ARG A 91 -2.18 16.23 -14.48
C ARG A 91 -3.70 16.15 -14.58
N LYS A 92 -4.37 17.12 -15.21
CA LYS A 92 -5.84 17.09 -15.41
C LYS A 92 -6.30 15.94 -16.31
N LYS A 93 -5.44 15.41 -17.19
CA LYS A 93 -5.74 14.21 -18.00
C LYS A 93 -5.57 12.90 -17.21
N ASN A 94 -4.91 12.94 -16.06
CA ASN A 94 -4.72 11.77 -15.19
C ASN A 94 -5.80 11.65 -14.12
N ASP A 95 -6.71 12.62 -14.00
CA ASP A 95 -7.89 12.43 -13.17
C ASP A 95 -8.77 11.36 -13.82
N PHE A 96 -8.98 10.27 -13.10
CA PHE A 96 -9.90 9.24 -13.54
C PHE A 96 -11.31 9.82 -13.66
N SER A 97 -11.79 9.87 -14.91
CA SER A 97 -13.09 10.40 -15.32
C SER A 97 -13.95 9.35 -16.04
N GLY A 98 -13.52 8.08 -16.02
CA GLY A 98 -14.27 6.99 -16.61
C GLY A 98 -15.44 6.57 -15.72
N ASP A 99 -16.60 6.33 -16.32
CA ASP A 99 -17.74 5.72 -15.62
C ASP A 99 -17.47 4.23 -15.42
N LEU A 100 -17.46 3.79 -14.16
CA LEU A 100 -17.26 2.39 -13.81
C LEU A 100 -18.60 1.69 -13.67
N VAL A 101 -18.83 0.67 -14.49
CA VAL A 101 -20.04 -0.15 -14.46
C VAL A 101 -19.83 -1.29 -13.47
N ALA A 102 -20.65 -1.30 -12.41
CA ALA A 102 -20.63 -2.36 -11.42
C ALA A 102 -21.13 -3.70 -11.99
N LYS A 103 -20.49 -4.80 -11.59
CA LYS A 103 -20.94 -6.16 -11.90
C LYS A 103 -22.24 -6.46 -11.15
N PRO A 104 -23.21 -7.14 -11.79
CA PRO A 104 -24.38 -7.64 -11.08
C PRO A 104 -23.98 -8.74 -10.09
N GLY A 105 -24.69 -8.82 -8.96
CA GLY A 105 -24.53 -9.91 -7.97
C GLY A 105 -23.37 -9.74 -6.98
N PHE A 106 -22.79 -8.55 -6.88
CA PHE A 106 -21.87 -8.20 -5.79
C PHE A 106 -22.40 -6.99 -5.02
N ASP A 107 -23.15 -7.27 -3.94
CA ASP A 107 -23.96 -6.28 -3.21
C ASP A 107 -23.17 -5.07 -2.68
N HIS A 108 -21.87 -5.23 -2.42
CA HIS A 108 -20.97 -4.17 -1.93
C HIS A 108 -20.01 -3.63 -3.00
N GLY A 109 -20.38 -3.79 -4.28
CA GLY A 109 -19.57 -3.34 -5.41
C GLY A 109 -19.33 -1.84 -5.40
N SER A 110 -20.36 -1.05 -5.10
CA SER A 110 -20.29 0.41 -5.09
C SER A 110 -19.34 0.93 -4.01
N GLU A 111 -19.39 0.38 -2.80
CA GLU A 111 -18.53 0.72 -1.68
C GLU A 111 -17.06 0.35 -1.98
N LEU A 112 -16.84 -0.86 -2.51
CA LEU A 112 -15.50 -1.31 -2.90
C LEU A 112 -14.93 -0.40 -4.00
N ILE A 113 -15.71 -0.10 -5.04
CA ILE A 113 -15.30 0.80 -6.13
C ILE A 113 -14.95 2.18 -5.55
N SER A 114 -15.85 2.79 -4.78
CA SER A 114 -15.67 4.15 -4.28
C SER A 114 -14.42 4.29 -3.41
N LYS A 115 -14.19 3.36 -2.48
CA LYS A 115 -13.02 3.40 -1.58
C LYS A 115 -11.72 3.10 -2.33
N MET A 116 -11.71 2.08 -3.17
CA MET A 116 -10.51 1.69 -3.92
C MET A 116 -10.12 2.72 -4.98
N VAL A 117 -11.07 3.33 -5.70
CA VAL A 117 -10.77 4.42 -6.65
C VAL A 117 -10.16 5.62 -5.93
N ARG A 118 -10.70 5.99 -4.76
CA ARG A 118 -10.12 7.05 -3.95
C ARG A 118 -8.69 6.71 -3.53
N LEU A 119 -8.45 5.50 -3.01
CA LEU A 119 -7.12 5.02 -2.65
C LEU A 119 -6.17 5.13 -3.85
N ILE A 120 -6.54 4.61 -5.03
CA ILE A 120 -5.69 4.69 -6.24
C ILE A 120 -5.30 6.13 -6.57
N LYS A 121 -6.23 7.09 -6.47
CA LYS A 121 -5.91 8.52 -6.68
C LYS A 121 -4.89 9.03 -5.68
N GLU A 122 -5.06 8.69 -4.41
CA GLU A 122 -4.18 9.10 -3.32
C GLU A 122 -2.77 8.46 -3.49
N GLU A 123 -2.67 7.17 -3.82
CA GLU A 123 -1.37 6.52 -4.06
C GLU A 123 -0.64 7.01 -5.30
N PHE A 124 -1.34 7.29 -6.39
CA PHE A 124 -0.71 7.93 -7.56
C PHE A 124 -0.21 9.34 -7.23
N HIS A 125 -0.90 10.05 -6.33
CA HIS A 125 -0.41 11.34 -5.85
C HIS A 125 0.85 11.18 -5.00
N HIS A 126 0.86 10.24 -4.05
CA HIS A 126 2.03 9.93 -3.23
C HIS A 126 3.23 9.53 -4.10
N PHE A 127 3.02 8.64 -5.08
CA PHE A 127 4.02 8.25 -6.07
C PHE A 127 4.69 9.46 -6.75
N GLU A 128 3.88 10.39 -7.24
CA GLU A 128 4.39 11.61 -7.88
C GLU A 128 5.14 12.52 -6.90
N GLN A 129 4.71 12.59 -5.63
CA GLN A 129 5.41 13.35 -4.59
C GLN A 129 6.78 12.75 -4.27
N VAL A 130 6.88 11.42 -4.15
CA VAL A 130 8.16 10.73 -3.92
C VAL A 130 9.12 10.99 -5.10
N LEU A 131 8.64 10.88 -6.34
CA LEU A 131 9.45 11.19 -7.52
C LEU A 131 9.94 12.65 -7.55
N ALA A 132 9.10 13.60 -7.16
CA ALA A 132 9.49 15.00 -7.09
C ALA A 132 10.60 15.23 -6.05
N ILE A 133 10.52 14.57 -4.89
CA ILE A 133 11.57 14.60 -3.86
C ILE A 133 12.86 13.96 -4.37
N MET A 134 12.77 12.80 -5.04
CA MET A 134 13.93 12.14 -5.65
C MET A 134 14.61 13.05 -6.67
N GLN A 135 13.83 13.70 -7.54
CA GLN A 135 14.34 14.64 -8.55
C GLN A 135 15.04 15.84 -7.90
N ALA A 136 14.42 16.47 -6.90
CA ALA A 136 15.01 17.60 -6.18
C ALA A 136 16.34 17.23 -5.48
N ARG A 137 16.52 15.95 -5.14
CA ARG A 137 17.71 15.41 -4.47
C ARG A 137 18.71 14.75 -5.43
N ASN A 138 18.47 14.81 -6.74
CA ASN A 138 19.28 14.15 -7.76
C ASN A 138 19.44 12.63 -7.53
N ILE A 139 18.39 11.98 -7.02
CA ILE A 139 18.34 10.53 -6.81
C ILE A 139 17.74 9.90 -8.08
N PRO A 140 18.55 9.26 -8.95
CA PRO A 140 18.02 8.63 -10.15
C PRO A 140 17.19 7.40 -9.76
N TYR A 141 16.07 7.20 -10.43
CA TYR A 141 15.28 5.99 -10.25
C TYR A 141 16.04 4.75 -10.74
N GLN A 142 16.12 3.71 -9.91
CA GLN A 142 16.76 2.44 -10.25
C GLN A 142 15.78 1.27 -10.12
N ASN A 143 16.01 0.21 -10.90
CA ASN A 143 15.23 -1.01 -10.75
C ASN A 143 15.51 -1.66 -9.41
N MET A 144 14.43 -1.95 -8.69
CA MET A 144 14.50 -2.60 -7.42
C MET A 144 13.60 -3.82 -7.39
N THR A 145 14.15 -4.93 -6.89
CA THR A 145 13.39 -6.14 -6.60
C THR A 145 12.41 -5.88 -5.46
N ALA A 146 11.19 -6.43 -5.58
CA ALA A 146 10.24 -6.41 -4.48
C ALA A 146 10.73 -7.29 -3.32
N GLY A 147 10.65 -6.78 -2.09
CA GLY A 147 10.98 -7.55 -0.89
C GLY A 147 10.01 -8.69 -0.58
N ARG A 148 10.31 -9.47 0.46
CA ARG A 148 9.54 -10.66 0.83
C ARG A 148 8.19 -10.37 1.52
N TYR A 149 7.98 -9.18 2.06
CA TYR A 149 6.87 -8.85 2.97
C TYR A 149 5.49 -9.15 2.36
N ALA A 150 5.08 -8.43 1.31
CA ALA A 150 3.76 -8.60 0.70
C ALA A 150 3.53 -10.04 0.20
N LYS A 151 4.56 -10.65 -0.40
CA LYS A 151 4.51 -12.06 -0.85
C LYS A 151 4.33 -13.02 0.33
N GLY A 152 4.98 -12.77 1.46
CA GLY A 152 4.84 -13.52 2.70
C GLY A 152 3.44 -13.42 3.27
N MET A 153 2.88 -12.20 3.33
CA MET A 153 1.51 -11.94 3.76
C MET A 153 0.48 -12.68 2.90
N MET A 154 0.66 -12.67 1.57
CA MET A 154 -0.25 -13.34 0.64
C MET A 154 -0.31 -14.87 0.82
N LYS A 155 0.67 -15.50 1.50
CA LYS A 155 0.60 -16.92 1.87
C LYS A 155 -0.51 -17.22 2.88
N GLN A 156 -1.00 -16.22 3.61
CA GLN A 156 -2.07 -16.37 4.59
C GLN A 156 -3.47 -16.37 3.98
N VAL A 157 -3.59 -16.05 2.69
CA VAL A 157 -4.88 -15.91 2.00
C VAL A 157 -5.53 -17.28 1.80
N ARG A 158 -6.76 -17.44 2.30
CA ARG A 158 -7.60 -18.61 2.03
C ARG A 158 -7.90 -18.76 0.53
N THR A 159 -8.12 -19.99 0.07
CA THR A 159 -8.23 -20.32 -1.37
C THR A 159 -9.65 -20.26 -1.93
N HIS A 160 -10.67 -20.12 -1.10
CA HIS A 160 -12.08 -20.10 -1.51
C HIS A 160 -12.70 -18.72 -1.31
N GLU A 161 -13.62 -18.34 -2.20
CA GLU A 161 -14.37 -17.09 -2.09
C GLU A 161 -15.59 -17.25 -1.17
N PRO A 162 -16.03 -16.19 -0.46
CA PRO A 162 -15.44 -14.84 -0.41
C PRO A 162 -14.33 -14.68 0.63
N ALA A 163 -13.96 -15.76 1.32
CA ALA A 163 -12.93 -15.79 2.36
C ALA A 163 -11.57 -15.24 1.86
N ALA A 164 -11.23 -15.55 0.61
CA ALA A 164 -10.03 -15.06 -0.07
C ALA A 164 -10.04 -13.54 -0.30
N LEU A 165 -11.19 -12.93 -0.54
CA LEU A 165 -11.33 -11.46 -0.66
C LEU A 165 -11.19 -10.79 0.70
N VAL A 166 -11.89 -11.31 1.72
CA VAL A 166 -11.78 -10.82 3.11
C VAL A 166 -10.33 -10.80 3.57
N ASP A 167 -9.58 -11.90 3.35
CA ASP A 167 -8.17 -11.97 3.75
C ASP A 167 -7.29 -10.97 2.99
N LYS A 168 -7.53 -10.73 1.69
CA LYS A 168 -6.77 -9.73 0.92
C LYS A 168 -7.01 -8.31 1.45
N LEU A 169 -8.24 -8.00 1.85
CA LEU A 169 -8.58 -6.70 2.42
C LEU A 169 -7.93 -6.52 3.80
N ILE A 170 -7.96 -7.55 4.65
CA ILE A 170 -7.25 -7.53 5.94
C ILE A 170 -5.74 -7.34 5.72
N ILE A 171 -5.13 -8.03 4.75
CA ILE A 171 -3.71 -7.84 4.42
C ILE A 171 -3.44 -6.41 3.92
N GLY A 172 -4.32 -5.85 3.09
CA GLY A 172 -4.27 -4.44 2.71
C GLY A 172 -4.20 -3.55 3.96
N ALA A 173 -5.12 -3.74 4.92
CA ALA A 173 -5.10 -3.01 6.18
C ALA A 173 -3.77 -3.12 6.94
N PHE A 174 -3.14 -4.30 6.99
CA PHE A 174 -1.81 -4.47 7.61
C PHE A 174 -0.70 -3.73 6.88
N ILE A 175 -0.71 -3.72 5.54
CA ILE A 175 0.30 -3.00 4.75
C ILE A 175 0.22 -1.50 5.05
N GLU A 176 -0.97 -0.90 4.96
CA GLU A 176 -1.20 0.53 5.23
C GLU A 176 -0.88 0.90 6.68
N ALA A 177 -1.31 0.06 7.64
CA ALA A 177 -1.03 0.29 9.06
C ALA A 177 0.48 0.25 9.36
N ARG A 178 1.21 -0.71 8.77
CA ARG A 178 2.67 -0.80 8.91
C ARG A 178 3.37 0.38 8.24
N SER A 179 2.92 0.79 7.06
CA SER A 179 3.43 1.99 6.39
C SER A 179 3.28 3.22 7.28
N CYS A 180 2.08 3.44 7.84
CA CYS A 180 1.81 4.55 8.76
C CYS A 180 2.73 4.53 9.99
N GLU A 181 2.90 3.37 10.64
CA GLU A 181 3.78 3.24 11.81
C GLU A 181 5.25 3.50 11.45
N ARG A 182 5.74 2.99 10.30
CA ARG A 182 7.11 3.23 9.83
C ARG A 182 7.36 4.68 9.48
N PHE A 183 6.46 5.33 8.75
CA PHE A 183 6.57 6.76 8.47
C PHE A 183 6.66 7.57 9.76
N ALA A 184 5.79 7.28 10.73
CA ALA A 184 5.79 7.99 12.00
C ALA A 184 7.06 7.74 12.83
N LYS A 185 7.55 6.50 12.87
CA LYS A 185 8.75 6.15 13.63
C LYS A 185 10.03 6.70 13.00
N LEU A 186 10.09 6.75 11.65
CA LEU A 186 11.28 7.20 10.93
C LEU A 186 11.36 8.73 10.77
N ALA A 187 10.23 9.42 10.56
CA ALA A 187 10.20 10.85 10.24
C ALA A 187 11.04 11.75 11.18
N PRO A 188 11.07 11.55 12.51
CA PRO A 188 11.88 12.38 13.43
C PRO A 188 13.39 12.32 13.19
N TYR A 189 13.88 11.30 12.47
CA TYR A 189 15.31 11.09 12.19
C TYR A 189 15.72 11.61 10.81
N LEU A 190 14.78 12.06 9.99
CA LEU A 190 15.02 12.60 8.65
C LEU A 190 15.13 14.12 8.69
N ASP A 191 15.65 14.70 7.60
CA ASP A 191 15.67 16.16 7.44
C ASP A 191 14.26 16.78 7.39
N ASP A 192 14.18 18.10 7.55
CA ASP A 192 12.92 18.83 7.66
C ASP A 192 11.93 18.60 6.50
N GLU A 193 12.42 18.40 5.28
CA GLU A 193 11.56 18.17 4.12
C GLU A 193 10.93 16.78 4.18
N LEU A 194 11.75 15.74 4.38
CA LEU A 194 11.28 14.36 4.47
C LEU A 194 10.45 14.11 5.72
N ASN A 195 10.80 14.72 6.85
CA ASN A 195 10.01 14.66 8.07
C ASN A 195 8.58 15.17 7.81
N ARG A 196 8.46 16.39 7.25
CA ARG A 196 7.15 16.96 6.91
C ARG A 196 6.39 16.10 5.91
N PHE A 197 7.08 15.59 4.89
CA PHE A 197 6.46 14.72 3.89
C PHE A 197 5.91 13.43 4.53
N TYR A 198 6.73 12.66 5.26
CA TYR A 198 6.29 11.41 5.88
C TYR A 198 5.20 11.64 6.95
N VAL A 199 5.27 12.73 7.71
CA VAL A 199 4.20 13.12 8.63
C VAL A 199 2.90 13.46 7.87
N SER A 200 2.99 14.06 6.68
CA SER A 200 1.81 14.40 5.88
C SER A 200 1.06 13.17 5.35
N LEU A 201 1.77 12.06 5.11
CA LEU A 201 1.19 10.79 4.64
C LEU A 201 0.35 10.08 5.72
N LEU A 202 0.67 10.26 7.00
CA LEU A 202 0.07 9.48 8.10
C LEU A 202 -1.45 9.48 8.10
N ARG A 203 -2.09 10.58 7.70
CA ARG A 203 -3.55 10.68 7.68
C ARG A 203 -4.19 9.90 6.52
N SER A 204 -3.56 9.83 5.34
CA SER A 204 -4.05 8.97 4.25
C SER A 204 -3.88 7.51 4.64
N GLU A 205 -2.68 7.12 5.06
CA GLU A 205 -2.36 5.74 5.47
C GLU A 205 -3.32 5.21 6.55
N ALA A 206 -3.56 6.00 7.61
CA ALA A 206 -4.48 5.62 8.67
C ALA A 206 -5.93 5.45 8.18
N ARG A 207 -6.36 6.23 7.18
CA ARG A 207 -7.67 6.05 6.54
C ARG A 207 -7.70 4.84 5.62
N HIS A 208 -6.66 4.60 4.83
CA HIS A 208 -6.59 3.43 3.94
C HIS A 208 -6.69 2.14 4.76
N TYR A 209 -5.93 2.06 5.85
CA TYR A 209 -6.04 1.01 6.85
C TYR A 209 -7.49 0.79 7.31
N GLN A 210 -8.17 1.86 7.73
CA GLN A 210 -9.56 1.79 8.20
C GLN A 210 -10.53 1.38 7.10
N ASP A 211 -10.37 1.93 5.89
CA ASP A 211 -11.22 1.64 4.74
C ASP A 211 -11.11 0.16 4.32
N TYR A 212 -9.90 -0.42 4.35
CA TYR A 212 -9.69 -1.85 4.13
C TYR A 212 -10.41 -2.72 5.17
N LEU A 213 -10.32 -2.39 6.46
CA LEU A 213 -11.02 -3.14 7.52
C LEU A 213 -12.55 -3.03 7.39
N VAL A 214 -13.06 -1.83 7.11
CA VAL A 214 -14.50 -1.62 6.89
C VAL A 214 -14.98 -2.48 5.72
N LEU A 215 -14.23 -2.54 4.61
CA LEU A 215 -14.58 -3.40 3.48
C LEU A 215 -14.54 -4.89 3.84
N ALA A 216 -13.53 -5.32 4.61
CA ALA A 216 -13.44 -6.71 5.05
C ALA A 216 -14.66 -7.14 5.89
N GLU A 217 -15.08 -6.28 6.84
CA GLU A 217 -16.26 -6.52 7.68
C GLU A 217 -17.55 -6.52 6.85
N LEU A 218 -17.73 -5.55 5.95
CA LEU A 218 -18.91 -5.48 5.07
C LEU A 218 -19.07 -6.74 4.21
N ILE A 219 -17.99 -7.18 3.57
CA ILE A 219 -17.99 -8.37 2.72
C ILE A 219 -18.21 -9.64 3.55
N GLN A 220 -17.61 -9.73 4.74
CA GLN A 220 -17.83 -10.87 5.63
C GLN A 220 -19.28 -10.94 6.10
N ALA A 221 -19.90 -9.82 6.45
CA ALA A 221 -21.27 -9.73 6.95
C ALA A 221 -22.31 -10.23 5.93
N ASN A 222 -22.12 -9.95 4.64
CA ASN A 222 -23.03 -10.41 3.59
C ASN A 222 -22.87 -11.89 3.23
N ALA A 223 -21.78 -12.53 3.63
CA ALA A 223 -21.47 -13.91 3.29
C ALA A 223 -21.31 -14.82 4.53
N VAL A 224 -21.95 -14.45 5.64
CA VAL A 224 -21.90 -15.25 6.87
C VAL A 224 -22.61 -16.58 6.66
N THR A 225 -21.91 -17.66 6.99
CA THR A 225 -22.42 -19.02 7.07
C THR A 225 -22.02 -19.61 8.41
N LYS A 226 -22.55 -20.79 8.76
CA LYS A 226 -22.14 -21.53 9.98
C LYS A 226 -20.64 -21.88 10.00
N LYS A 227 -19.95 -21.84 8.86
CA LYS A 227 -18.51 -22.13 8.73
C LYS A 227 -17.66 -20.86 8.60
N SER A 228 -18.28 -19.68 8.63
CA SER A 228 -17.55 -18.41 8.47
C SER A 228 -16.69 -18.14 9.70
N VAL A 229 -15.45 -17.75 9.45
CA VAL A 229 -14.50 -17.34 10.47
C VAL A 229 -14.64 -15.82 10.66
N PRO A 230 -14.82 -15.31 11.89
CA PRO A 230 -14.90 -13.88 12.16
C PRO A 230 -13.67 -13.10 11.64
N VAL A 231 -13.88 -11.85 11.21
CA VAL A 231 -12.78 -10.97 10.77
C VAL A 231 -11.73 -10.80 11.87
N SER A 232 -12.13 -10.68 13.13
CA SER A 232 -11.23 -10.58 14.28
C SER A 232 -10.27 -11.75 14.43
N GLU A 233 -10.75 -12.98 14.19
CA GLU A 233 -9.90 -14.19 14.22
C GLU A 233 -8.92 -14.21 13.04
N ARG A 234 -9.35 -13.75 11.86
CA ARG A 234 -8.45 -13.61 10.70
C ARG A 234 -7.40 -12.54 10.91
N ILE A 235 -7.77 -11.41 11.51
CA ILE A 235 -6.84 -10.36 11.93
C ILE A 235 -5.79 -10.95 12.87
N ALA A 236 -6.17 -11.78 13.85
CA ALA A 236 -5.22 -12.38 14.78
C ALA A 236 -4.18 -13.27 14.08
N VAL A 237 -4.62 -14.14 13.15
CA VAL A 237 -3.71 -15.01 12.37
C VAL A 237 -2.77 -14.18 11.48
N ILE A 238 -3.32 -13.20 10.75
CA ILE A 238 -2.53 -12.38 9.83
C ILE A 238 -1.56 -11.47 10.61
N ARG A 239 -1.97 -10.94 11.77
CA ARG A 239 -1.12 -10.16 12.69
C ARG A 239 0.13 -10.94 13.10
N GLN A 240 -0.03 -12.21 13.45
CA GLN A 240 1.10 -13.04 13.86
C GLN A 240 2.10 -13.22 12.71
N ALA A 241 1.60 -13.53 11.51
CA ALA A 241 2.44 -13.68 10.32
C ALA A 241 3.13 -12.37 9.91
N GLU A 242 2.43 -11.24 10.03
CA GLU A 242 2.99 -9.90 9.78
C GLU A 242 4.12 -9.58 10.75
N ALA A 243 3.88 -9.78 12.06
CA ALA A 243 4.88 -9.54 13.08
C ALA A 243 6.13 -10.41 12.88
N GLU A 244 5.96 -11.68 12.49
CA GLU A 244 7.09 -12.56 12.15
C GLU A 244 7.92 -12.02 10.98
N LEU A 245 7.27 -11.50 9.93
CA LEU A 245 7.98 -10.88 8.80
C LEU A 245 8.74 -9.61 9.18
N ILE A 246 8.17 -8.79 10.07
CA ILE A 246 8.77 -7.53 10.52
C ILE A 246 9.92 -7.75 11.51
N LEU A 247 9.81 -8.75 12.39
CA LEU A 247 10.80 -9.01 13.44
C LEU A 247 11.95 -9.92 12.97
N SER A 248 11.73 -10.79 12.00
CA SER A 248 12.78 -11.71 11.53
C SER A 248 13.85 -10.99 10.72
N VAL A 249 15.07 -11.55 10.77
CA VAL A 249 16.23 -11.02 10.03
C VAL A 249 15.94 -11.01 8.53
N ASP A 250 16.39 -9.95 7.86
CA ASP A 250 16.24 -9.72 6.43
C ASP A 250 17.57 -9.23 5.84
N ALA A 251 18.03 -9.90 4.79
CA ALA A 251 19.27 -9.55 4.10
C ALA A 251 19.09 -8.33 3.17
N GLU A 252 17.86 -8.05 2.74
CA GLU A 252 17.55 -6.91 1.88
C GLU A 252 16.87 -5.79 2.69
N PHE A 253 17.41 -4.57 2.61
CA PHE A 253 16.73 -3.39 3.13
C PHE A 253 15.64 -2.94 2.15
N LYS A 254 14.39 -2.88 2.64
CA LYS A 254 13.20 -2.41 1.92
C LYS A 254 12.30 -1.63 2.87
N PHE A 255 11.36 -0.87 2.34
CA PHE A 255 10.41 -0.10 3.13
C PHE A 255 9.59 -0.98 4.08
N HIS A 256 9.26 -2.22 3.69
CA HIS A 256 8.61 -3.22 4.55
C HIS A 256 9.51 -4.43 4.91
N SER A 257 10.84 -4.34 4.77
CA SER A 257 11.73 -5.47 5.14
C SER A 257 11.68 -5.78 6.64
N GLY A 258 12.12 -6.98 7.01
CA GLY A 258 12.35 -7.33 8.42
C GLY A 258 13.55 -6.58 9.03
N ALA A 259 14.05 -7.10 10.16
CA ALA A 259 15.24 -6.54 10.82
C ALA A 259 16.48 -6.73 9.93
N PRO A 260 17.19 -5.67 9.50
CA PRO A 260 18.37 -5.82 8.65
C PRO A 260 19.44 -6.71 9.30
N GLU A 261 20.09 -7.55 8.50
CA GLU A 261 21.26 -8.32 8.93
C GLU A 261 22.41 -7.37 9.35
N ALA A 262 23.09 -7.73 10.44
CA ALA A 262 24.11 -6.90 11.08
C ALA A 262 25.46 -6.94 10.36
#